data_AF-A0A7S4B795-F1
#
_entry.id   AF-A0A7S4B795-F1
#
_cell.length_a   1.000
_cell.length_b   1.000
_cell.length_c   1.000
_cell.angle_alpha   90.00
_cell.angle_beta   90.00
_cell.angle_gamma   90.00
#
_symmetry.space_group_name_H-M   'P 1'
#
loop_
_entity.id
_entity.type
_entity.pdbx_description
1 polymer ?
#
loop_
_entity_poly.entity_id
_entity_poly.type
_entity_poly.pdbx_seq_one_letter_code
_entity_poly.pdbx_strand_id
1 'polypeptide(L)'
;MHEVDIVNSTLGKALGGATGGYTTGRKEVISLLRQRARPYLFSNSIAPAVVGASLEVFRMLLEGSLPVRQLQDKAKAFRASLTQAGFTVTGAENHPIVPVMLGDARLATEFADELLLMGIYVIGFSYPVVPKGQARIRTQLSAAHSDEDIARAVDAFVKVGKKMGVV
;
A
#
# COMPACT_ATOMS: atom_id res chain seq x y z
N MET A 1 22.72 -7.37 4.87
CA MET A 1 22.25 -6.01 4.57
C MET A 1 23.43 -5.03 4.35
N HIS A 2 24.53 -5.49 3.75
CA HIS A 2 25.78 -4.72 3.59
C HIS A 2 25.94 -4.08 2.19
N GLU A 3 24.94 -4.18 1.31
CA GLU A 3 25.01 -3.69 -0.07
C GLU A 3 24.26 -2.38 -0.32
N VAL A 4 23.48 -1.88 0.65
CA VAL A 4 22.67 -0.66 0.48
C VAL A 4 23.22 0.45 1.36
N ASP A 5 23.79 1.49 0.74
CA ASP A 5 24.44 2.60 1.45
C ASP A 5 23.46 3.57 2.13
N ILE A 6 22.28 3.76 1.54
CA ILE A 6 21.26 4.72 1.99
C ILE A 6 19.88 4.11 1.85
N VAL A 7 19.07 4.17 2.92
CA VAL A 7 17.65 3.78 2.89
C VAL A 7 16.79 4.97 3.24
N ASN A 8 15.84 5.29 2.37
CA ASN A 8 14.80 6.28 2.63
C ASN A 8 13.48 5.59 2.89
N SER A 9 12.72 6.07 3.87
CA SER A 9 11.41 5.53 4.18
C SER A 9 10.50 6.59 4.83
N THR A 10 9.26 6.20 5.12
CA THR A 10 8.19 7.09 5.60
C THR A 10 7.57 6.57 6.88
N LEU A 11 7.18 7.50 7.76
CA LEU A 11 6.39 7.25 8.95
C LEU A 11 4.86 7.29 8.66
N GLY A 12 4.47 7.70 7.46
CA GLY A 12 3.06 7.87 7.06
C GLY A 12 2.39 6.62 6.46
N LYS A 13 2.97 5.43 6.64
CA LYS A 13 2.40 4.16 6.13
C LYS A 13 2.30 3.13 7.25
N ALA A 14 2.93 1.96 7.10
CA ALA A 14 2.91 0.89 8.09
C ALA A 14 3.48 1.32 9.46
N LEU A 15 4.28 2.39 9.49
CA LEU A 15 4.90 2.93 10.71
C LEU A 15 3.98 3.90 11.47
N GLY A 16 2.70 3.53 11.60
CA GLY A 16 1.69 4.27 12.38
C GLY A 16 0.79 5.21 11.59
N GLY A 17 1.09 5.51 10.32
CA GLY A 17 0.20 6.29 9.44
C GLY A 17 0.12 7.79 9.78
N ALA A 18 1.04 8.30 10.59
CA ALA A 18 1.10 9.71 10.96
C ALA A 18 1.73 10.56 9.83
N THR A 19 2.87 11.19 10.07
CA THR A 19 3.58 11.99 9.07
C THR A 19 5.09 11.88 9.28
N GLY A 20 5.85 12.24 8.25
CA GLY A 20 7.30 12.28 8.29
C GLY A 20 7.98 11.19 7.47
N GLY A 21 9.30 11.32 7.37
CA GLY A 21 10.18 10.40 6.68
C GLY A 21 11.58 10.48 7.26
N TYR A 22 12.41 9.52 6.89
CA TYR A 22 13.76 9.42 7.40
C TYR A 22 14.70 8.83 6.35
N THR A 23 15.97 9.19 6.50
CA THR A 23 17.09 8.64 5.76
C THR A 23 18.01 7.95 6.75
N THR A 24 18.33 6.68 6.50
CA THR A 24 19.38 5.94 7.22
C THR A 24 20.56 5.72 6.29
N GLY A 25 21.75 5.60 6.86
CA GLY A 25 23.00 5.42 6.13
C GLY A 25 24.19 5.59 7.07
N ARG A 26 25.39 5.62 6.49
CA ARG A 26 26.62 5.84 7.29
C ARG A 26 26.59 7.20 8.00
N LYS A 27 27.29 7.28 9.14
CA LYS A 27 27.29 8.46 10.00
C LYS A 27 27.68 9.73 9.25
N GLU A 28 28.72 9.66 8.43
CA GLU A 28 29.23 10.76 7.61
C GLU A 28 28.18 11.29 6.62
N VAL A 29 27.38 10.41 6.02
CA VAL A 29 26.28 10.78 5.12
C VAL A 29 25.19 11.51 5.90
N ILE A 30 24.76 10.96 7.04
CA ILE A 30 23.72 11.58 7.87
C ILE A 30 24.19 12.93 8.43
N SER A 31 25.46 13.05 8.84
CA SER A 31 26.05 14.31 9.28
C SER A 31 26.05 15.35 8.16
N LEU A 32 26.41 14.97 6.92
CA LEU A 32 26.36 15.87 5.78
C LEU A 32 24.93 16.34 5.48
N LEU A 33 23.96 15.42 5.48
CA LEU A 33 22.55 15.75 5.24
C LEU A 33 22.03 16.74 6.30
N ARG A 34 22.36 16.56 7.58
CA ARG A 34 21.98 17.51 8.63
C ARG A 34 22.57 18.91 8.43
N GLN A 35 23.73 19.01 7.79
CA GLN A 35 24.43 20.27 7.53
C GLN A 35 24.03 20.95 6.21
N ARG A 36 23.49 20.20 5.23
CA ARG A 36 23.33 20.68 3.85
C ARG A 36 21.96 20.44 3.23
N ALA A 37 21.16 19.49 3.73
CA ALA A 37 19.87 19.16 3.12
C ALA A 37 18.87 20.30 3.35
N ARG A 38 18.43 20.94 2.28
CA ARG A 38 17.48 22.06 2.32
C ARG A 38 16.20 21.75 3.12
N PRO A 39 15.55 20.57 2.95
CA PRO A 39 14.36 20.26 3.75
C PRO A 39 14.65 20.09 5.25
N TYR A 40 15.87 19.72 5.62
CA TYR A 40 16.24 19.59 7.04
C TYR A 40 16.54 20.96 7.68
N LEU A 41 17.15 21.87 6.92
CA LEU A 41 17.55 23.20 7.41
C LEU A 41 16.40 24.23 7.37
N PHE A 42 15.51 24.12 6.39
CA PHE A 42 14.52 25.16 6.07
C PHE A 42 13.07 24.68 6.17
N SER A 43 12.82 23.59 6.90
CA SER A 43 11.47 23.12 7.24
C SER A 43 11.41 22.77 8.72
N ASN A 44 10.21 22.85 9.30
CA ASN A 44 10.00 22.53 10.71
C ASN A 44 10.36 21.07 11.02
N SER A 45 10.86 20.84 12.23
CA SER A 45 11.00 19.51 12.79
C SER A 45 9.64 18.82 12.91
N ILE A 46 9.64 17.47 12.89
CA ILE A 46 8.44 16.68 13.15
C ILE A 46 7.93 16.90 14.58
N ALA A 47 6.61 16.83 14.76
CA ALA A 47 5.97 17.07 16.05
C ALA A 47 6.38 16.01 17.10
N PRO A 48 6.58 16.37 18.38
CA PRO A 48 6.96 15.42 19.43
C PRO A 48 6.04 14.21 19.55
N ALA A 49 4.72 14.39 19.39
CA ALA A 49 3.76 13.29 19.42
C ALA A 49 4.00 12.26 18.29
N VAL A 50 4.41 12.71 17.11
CA VAL A 50 4.76 11.84 15.97
C VAL A 50 6.03 11.05 16.29
N VAL A 51 7.02 11.67 16.94
CA VAL A 51 8.25 10.99 17.39
C VAL A 51 7.90 9.88 18.38
N GLY A 52 7.11 10.20 19.42
CA GLY A 52 6.71 9.23 20.43
C GLY A 52 5.96 8.03 19.84
N ALA A 53 4.95 8.29 19.00
CA ALA A 53 4.21 7.22 18.32
C ALA A 53 5.12 6.38 17.41
N SER A 54 6.05 7.00 16.69
CA SER A 54 6.97 6.29 15.80
C SER A 54 7.92 5.36 16.55
N LEU A 55 8.46 5.82 17.70
CA LEU A 55 9.32 5.01 18.56
C LEU A 55 8.59 3.76 19.06
N GLU A 56 7.33 3.91 19.46
CA GLU A 56 6.51 2.79 19.91
C GLU A 56 6.22 1.80 18.77
N VAL A 57 5.91 2.28 17.57
CA VAL A 57 5.71 1.40 16.41
C VAL A 57 6.99 0.62 16.07
N PHE A 58 8.17 1.25 16.15
CA PHE A 58 9.44 0.52 15.98
C PHE A 58 9.63 -0.56 17.04
N ARG A 59 9.31 -0.28 18.31
CA ARG A 59 9.35 -1.27 19.38
C ARG A 59 8.44 -2.47 19.06
N MET A 60 7.18 -2.22 18.70
CA MET A 60 6.21 -3.26 18.34
C MET A 60 6.71 -4.14 17.17
N LEU A 61 7.30 -3.54 16.15
CA LEU A 61 7.79 -4.27 14.96
C LEU A 61 9.07 -5.08 15.23
N LEU A 62 9.91 -4.64 16.17
CA LEU A 62 11.11 -5.36 16.59
C LEU A 62 10.77 -6.54 17.51
N GLU A 63 9.68 -6.47 18.26
CA GLU A 63 9.24 -7.52 19.18
C GLU A 63 8.51 -8.68 18.48
N GLY A 64 7.90 -8.45 17.31
CA GLY A 64 7.18 -9.51 16.62
C GLY A 64 6.84 -9.21 15.17
N SER A 65 6.80 -10.26 14.36
CA SER A 65 6.48 -10.21 12.93
C SER A 65 5.09 -10.76 12.59
N LEU A 66 4.28 -11.13 13.58
CA LEU A 66 2.98 -11.76 13.38
C LEU A 66 2.04 -10.92 12.48
N PRO A 67 1.86 -9.60 12.69
CA PRO A 67 1.01 -8.79 11.81
C PRO A 67 1.52 -8.75 10.36
N VAL A 68 2.84 -8.78 10.15
CA VAL A 68 3.45 -8.79 8.82
C VAL A 68 3.16 -10.11 8.12
N ARG A 69 3.31 -11.24 8.81
CA ARG A 69 3.01 -12.56 8.24
C ARG A 69 1.53 -12.69 7.90
N GLN A 70 0.64 -12.30 8.81
CA GLN A 70 -0.81 -12.29 8.56
C GLN A 70 -1.18 -11.44 7.34
N LEU A 71 -0.58 -10.25 7.21
CA LEU A 71 -0.77 -9.40 6.05
C LEU A 71 -0.32 -10.08 4.74
N GLN A 72 0.82 -10.75 4.74
CA GLN A 72 1.34 -11.48 3.57
C GLN A 72 0.43 -12.64 3.17
N ASP A 73 -0.05 -13.43 4.14
CA ASP A 73 -0.95 -14.56 3.91
C ASP A 73 -2.30 -14.07 3.34
N LYS A 74 -2.84 -12.98 3.90
CA LYS A 74 -4.06 -12.33 3.40
C LYS A 74 -3.90 -11.78 1.98
N ALA A 75 -2.78 -11.13 1.69
CA ALA A 75 -2.48 -10.62 0.34
C ALA A 75 -2.38 -11.75 -0.69
N LYS A 76 -1.72 -12.86 -0.32
CA LYS A 76 -1.63 -14.06 -1.15
C LYS A 76 -3.02 -14.66 -1.42
N ALA A 77 -3.84 -14.83 -0.39
CA ALA A 77 -5.20 -15.36 -0.51
C ALA A 77 -6.08 -14.48 -1.41
N PHE A 78 -6.12 -13.16 -1.15
CA PHE A 78 -6.91 -12.22 -1.95
C PHE A 78 -6.49 -12.21 -3.42
N ARG A 79 -5.18 -12.20 -3.69
CA ARG A 79 -4.61 -12.27 -5.04
C ARG A 79 -5.00 -13.57 -5.75
N ALA A 80 -4.87 -14.71 -5.06
CA ALA A 80 -5.20 -16.01 -5.62
C ALA A 80 -6.68 -16.09 -6.01
N SER A 81 -7.59 -15.65 -5.13
CA SER A 81 -9.03 -15.67 -5.38
C SER A 81 -9.43 -14.78 -6.57
N LEU A 82 -8.88 -13.57 -6.67
CA LEU A 82 -9.15 -12.70 -7.81
C LEU A 82 -8.60 -13.27 -9.13
N THR A 83 -7.39 -13.85 -9.09
CA THR A 83 -6.78 -14.49 -10.27
C THR A 83 -7.60 -15.68 -10.73
N GLN A 84 -8.07 -16.52 -9.80
CA GLN A 84 -8.95 -17.66 -10.09
C GLN A 84 -10.31 -17.22 -10.66
N ALA A 85 -10.81 -16.06 -10.25
CA ALA A 85 -12.02 -15.46 -10.78
C ALA A 85 -11.85 -14.82 -12.18
N GLY A 86 -10.65 -14.89 -12.78
CA GLY A 86 -10.37 -14.42 -14.14
C GLY A 86 -9.73 -13.04 -14.23
N PHE A 87 -9.52 -12.34 -13.10
CA PHE A 87 -8.93 -11.00 -13.13
C PHE A 87 -7.44 -11.07 -13.46
N THR A 88 -6.96 -10.08 -14.23
CA THR A 88 -5.52 -9.85 -14.39
C THR A 88 -4.97 -9.09 -13.18
N VAL A 89 -4.17 -9.77 -12.35
CA VAL A 89 -3.59 -9.22 -11.12
C VAL A 89 -2.06 -9.21 -11.19
N THR A 90 -1.41 -8.08 -10.86
CA THR A 90 0.04 -7.88 -11.07
C THR A 90 0.85 -7.73 -9.76
N GLY A 91 2.17 -7.88 -9.83
CA GLY A 91 3.07 -7.74 -8.67
C GLY A 91 3.35 -9.04 -7.92
N ALA A 92 4.17 -8.95 -6.85
CA ALA A 92 4.63 -10.11 -6.11
C ALA A 92 3.52 -10.75 -5.25
N GLU A 93 3.59 -12.08 -5.10
CA GLU A 93 2.56 -12.91 -4.47
C GLU A 93 2.22 -12.47 -3.05
N ASN A 94 3.26 -12.21 -2.23
CA ASN A 94 3.14 -11.85 -0.82
C ASN A 94 3.17 -10.34 -0.56
N HIS A 95 3.08 -9.50 -1.59
CA HIS A 95 3.11 -8.05 -1.42
C HIS A 95 1.70 -7.52 -1.12
N PRO A 96 1.51 -6.65 -0.10
CA PRO A 96 0.20 -6.20 0.35
C PRO A 96 -0.56 -5.30 -0.65
N ILE A 97 0.11 -4.81 -1.68
CA ILE A 97 -0.52 -4.10 -2.79
C ILE A 97 -0.89 -5.11 -3.87
N VAL A 98 -2.18 -5.20 -4.20
CA VAL A 98 -2.75 -6.17 -5.16
C VAL A 98 -3.50 -5.39 -6.27
N PRO A 99 -2.81 -4.95 -7.34
CA PRO A 99 -3.43 -4.20 -8.42
C PRO A 99 -4.22 -5.10 -9.38
N VAL A 100 -5.50 -4.78 -9.58
CA VAL A 100 -6.39 -5.39 -10.57
C VAL A 100 -6.41 -4.54 -11.83
N MET A 101 -5.91 -5.09 -12.93
CA MET A 101 -5.73 -4.37 -14.20
C MET A 101 -7.05 -4.23 -14.94
N LEU A 102 -7.38 -3.01 -15.36
CA LEU A 102 -8.58 -2.68 -16.14
C LEU A 102 -8.26 -2.02 -17.48
N GLY A 103 -7.09 -1.41 -17.61
CA GLY A 103 -6.59 -0.77 -18.82
C GLY A 103 -7.23 0.59 -19.08
N ASP A 104 -8.55 0.64 -19.25
CA ASP A 104 -9.30 1.85 -19.51
C ASP A 104 -9.60 2.67 -18.24
N ALA A 105 -9.42 3.99 -18.35
CA ALA A 105 -9.55 4.91 -17.22
C ALA A 105 -11.00 5.08 -16.76
N ARG A 106 -11.95 5.15 -17.71
CA ARG A 106 -13.37 5.30 -17.40
C ARG A 106 -13.89 4.02 -16.74
N LEU A 107 -13.53 2.86 -17.29
CA LEU A 107 -13.84 1.56 -16.70
C LEU A 107 -13.33 1.49 -15.25
N ALA A 108 -12.11 1.94 -14.97
CA ALA A 108 -11.56 1.92 -13.62
C ALA A 108 -12.30 2.81 -12.62
N THR A 109 -12.81 3.97 -13.05
CA THR A 109 -13.65 4.83 -12.22
C THR A 109 -15.00 4.20 -11.96
N GLU A 110 -15.70 3.77 -13.01
CA GLU A 110 -17.04 3.16 -12.90
C GLU A 110 -17.01 1.87 -12.07
N PHE A 111 -15.96 1.05 -12.22
CA PHE A 111 -15.76 -0.16 -11.43
C PHE A 111 -15.59 0.15 -9.93
N ALA A 112 -14.85 1.22 -9.60
CA ALA A 112 -14.69 1.65 -8.22
C ALA A 112 -15.99 2.18 -7.62
N ASP A 113 -16.78 2.92 -8.40
CA ASP A 113 -18.09 3.43 -7.97
C ASP A 113 -19.08 2.28 -7.69
N GLU A 114 -19.12 1.27 -8.55
CA GLU A 114 -19.94 0.07 -8.36
C GLU A 114 -19.52 -0.74 -7.12
N LEU A 115 -18.21 -0.89 -6.88
CA LEU A 115 -17.71 -1.51 -5.66
C LEU A 115 -18.08 -0.71 -4.41
N LEU A 116 -18.07 0.63 -4.48
CA LEU A 116 -18.48 1.48 -3.38
C LEU A 116 -19.96 1.29 -3.02
N LEU A 117 -20.84 1.13 -4.01
CA LEU A 117 -22.25 0.78 -3.78
C LEU A 117 -22.42 -0.57 -3.07
N MET A 118 -21.46 -1.48 -3.23
CA MET A 118 -21.39 -2.76 -2.51
C MET A 118 -20.68 -2.66 -1.15
N GLY A 119 -20.32 -1.44 -0.71
CA GLY A 119 -19.64 -1.20 0.56
C GLY A 119 -18.14 -1.50 0.53
N ILE A 120 -17.53 -1.63 -0.66
CA ILE A 120 -16.09 -1.85 -0.84
C ILE A 120 -15.44 -0.56 -1.37
N TYR A 121 -14.82 0.19 -0.46
CA TYR A 121 -14.14 1.43 -0.83
C TYR A 121 -12.76 1.15 -1.44
N VAL A 122 -12.63 1.45 -2.73
CA VAL A 122 -11.37 1.39 -3.49
C VAL A 122 -11.28 2.59 -4.42
N ILE A 123 -10.08 2.86 -4.93
CA ILE A 123 -9.85 3.95 -5.89
C ILE A 123 -9.29 3.38 -7.18
N GLY A 124 -9.85 3.85 -8.30
CA GLY A 124 -9.30 3.66 -9.63
C GLY A 124 -8.08 4.55 -9.87
N PHE A 125 -6.99 3.95 -10.35
CA PHE A 125 -5.76 4.63 -10.70
C PHE A 125 -5.67 4.72 -12.21
N SER A 126 -5.55 5.94 -12.74
CA SER A 126 -5.39 6.24 -14.16
C SER A 126 -4.33 7.33 -14.36
N TYR A 127 -4.14 7.78 -15.61
CA TYR A 127 -3.20 8.86 -15.92
C TYR A 127 -3.54 10.15 -15.13
N PRO A 128 -2.56 10.89 -14.57
CA PRO A 128 -1.10 10.75 -14.74
C PRO A 128 -0.41 9.80 -13.74
N VAL A 129 -1.16 9.17 -12.84
CA VAL A 129 -0.59 8.32 -11.78
C VAL A 129 -0.03 7.02 -12.35
N VAL A 130 -0.65 6.50 -13.40
CA VAL A 130 -0.17 5.35 -14.20
C VAL A 130 -0.23 5.68 -15.69
N PRO A 131 0.57 5.02 -16.56
CA PRO A 131 0.50 5.25 -17.99
C PRO A 131 -0.91 5.05 -18.57
N LYS A 132 -1.24 5.76 -19.66
CA LYS A 132 -2.49 5.56 -20.41
C LYS A 132 -2.60 4.10 -20.86
N GLY A 133 -3.82 3.56 -20.84
CA GLY A 133 -4.08 2.15 -21.15
C GLY A 133 -3.65 1.15 -20.07
N GLN A 134 -3.20 1.63 -18.89
CA GLN A 134 -2.81 0.79 -17.76
C GLN A 134 -3.56 1.15 -16.48
N ALA A 135 -4.81 1.62 -16.62
CA ALA A 135 -5.66 1.90 -15.49
C ALA A 135 -5.91 0.62 -14.66
N ARG A 136 -6.06 0.78 -13.35
CA ARG A 136 -6.17 -0.35 -12.43
C ARG A 136 -6.87 0.06 -11.13
N ILE A 137 -7.52 -0.90 -10.46
CA ILE A 137 -7.87 -0.73 -9.05
C ILE A 137 -6.66 -1.18 -8.22
N ARG A 138 -6.07 -0.27 -7.43
CA ARG A 138 -4.94 -0.61 -6.56
C ARG A 138 -5.45 -0.92 -5.15
N THR A 139 -5.79 -2.18 -4.88
CA THR A 139 -6.14 -2.57 -3.51
C THR A 139 -4.88 -2.69 -2.64
N GLN A 140 -5.06 -2.44 -1.35
CA GLN A 140 -4.00 -2.52 -0.35
C GLN A 140 -4.58 -3.25 0.86
N LEU A 141 -4.04 -4.43 1.16
CA LEU A 141 -4.49 -5.22 2.30
C LEU A 141 -3.88 -4.65 3.58
N SER A 142 -4.58 -4.90 4.69
CA SER A 142 -4.15 -4.58 6.04
C SER A 142 -4.18 -5.85 6.88
N ALA A 143 -3.29 -5.95 7.86
CA ALA A 143 -3.34 -7.00 8.87
C ALA A 143 -4.66 -6.96 9.66
N ALA A 144 -5.33 -5.81 9.69
CA ALA A 144 -6.61 -5.61 10.36
C ALA A 144 -7.82 -6.18 9.61
N HIS A 145 -7.70 -6.52 8.31
CA HIS A 145 -8.83 -7.12 7.58
C HIS A 145 -9.09 -8.54 8.08
N SER A 146 -10.36 -8.87 8.35
CA SER A 146 -10.75 -10.24 8.66
C SER A 146 -10.78 -11.09 7.38
N ASP A 147 -10.93 -12.41 7.53
CA ASP A 147 -11.06 -13.28 6.35
C ASP A 147 -12.44 -13.09 5.68
N GLU A 148 -13.46 -12.71 6.46
CA GLU A 148 -14.78 -12.32 5.97
C GLU A 148 -14.73 -11.02 5.16
N ASP A 149 -13.94 -10.03 5.58
CA ASP A 149 -13.73 -8.80 4.80
C ASP A 149 -13.13 -9.12 3.43
N ILE A 150 -12.13 -10.01 3.41
CA ILE A 150 -11.45 -10.44 2.19
C ILE A 150 -12.43 -11.20 1.28
N ALA A 151 -13.19 -12.15 1.82
CA ALA A 151 -14.18 -12.91 1.05
C ALA A 151 -15.26 -11.99 0.46
N ARG A 152 -15.81 -11.08 1.28
CA ARG A 152 -16.80 -10.10 0.85
C ARG A 152 -16.27 -9.18 -0.25
N ALA A 153 -15.02 -8.74 -0.14
CA ALA A 153 -14.37 -7.94 -1.18
C ALA A 153 -14.22 -8.74 -2.48
N VAL A 154 -13.70 -9.97 -2.42
CA VAL A 154 -13.58 -10.85 -3.60
C VAL A 154 -14.94 -11.01 -4.30
N ASP A 155 -15.99 -11.36 -3.55
CA ASP A 155 -17.34 -11.55 -4.10
C ASP A 155 -17.86 -10.29 -4.81
N ALA A 156 -17.62 -9.11 -4.22
CA ALA A 156 -18.00 -7.83 -4.83
C ALA A 156 -17.23 -7.59 -6.14
N PHE A 157 -15.90 -7.82 -6.14
CA PHE A 157 -15.09 -7.74 -7.35
C PHE A 157 -15.63 -8.67 -8.44
N VAL A 158 -15.90 -9.95 -8.12
CA VAL A 158 -16.44 -10.90 -9.11
C VAL A 158 -17.79 -10.44 -9.66
N LYS A 159 -18.70 -9.97 -8.80
CA LYS A 159 -20.03 -9.49 -9.23
C LYS A 159 -19.92 -8.29 -10.18
N VAL A 160 -19.13 -7.28 -9.82
CA VAL A 160 -18.92 -6.09 -10.65
C VAL A 160 -18.17 -6.45 -11.94
N GLY A 161 -17.15 -7.31 -11.85
CA GLY A 161 -16.39 -7.78 -13.01
C GLY A 161 -17.25 -8.46 -14.05
N LYS A 162 -18.14 -9.36 -13.63
CA LYS A 162 -19.09 -10.02 -14.53
C LYS A 162 -20.11 -9.04 -15.10
N LYS A 163 -20.64 -8.13 -14.27
CA LYS A 163 -21.59 -7.08 -14.72
C LYS A 163 -20.99 -6.20 -15.81
N MET A 164 -19.70 -5.88 -15.70
CA MET A 164 -19.00 -4.95 -16.60
C MET A 164 -18.21 -5.65 -17.71
N GLY A 165 -18.27 -6.99 -17.81
CA GLY A 165 -17.57 -7.76 -18.84
C GLY A 165 -16.05 -7.75 -18.73
N VAL A 166 -15.51 -7.59 -17.51
CA VAL A 166 -14.07 -7.65 -17.23
C VAL A 166 -13.57 -9.09 -17.09
N VAL A 167 -14.42 -9.97 -16.54
CA VAL A 167 -14.18 -11.41 -16.33
C VAL A 167 -15.43 -12.23 -16.64
#